data_AF-A0A950SQS4-F1
#
_entry.id   AF-A0A950SQS4-F1
#
_cell.length_a   1.000
_cell.length_b   1.000
_cell.length_c   1.000
_cell.angle_alpha   90.00
_cell.angle_beta   90.00
_cell.angle_gamma   90.00
#
_symmetry.space_group_name_H-M   'P 1'
#
loop_
_entity.id
_entity.type
_entity.pdbx_description
1 polymer ?
#
loop_
_entity_poly.entity_id
_entity_poly.type
_entity_poly.pdbx_seq_one_letter_code
_entity_poly.pdbx_strand_id
1 'polypeptide(L)' 'MVELEDVRAAARRLAGVAHRTPAITSRTLSARAGSAVVLKAELLQRTGS' A
#
# COMPACT_ATOMS: atom_id res chain seq x y z
N MET A 1 -17.00 -11.76 11.79
CA MET A 1 -16.77 -11.22 10.43
C MET A 1 -16.00 -9.92 10.61
N VAL A 2 -15.03 -9.61 9.76
CA VAL A 2 -14.30 -8.33 9.81
C VAL A 2 -14.99 -7.37 8.86
N GLU A 3 -15.41 -6.21 9.38
CA GLU A 3 -16.15 -5.20 8.64
C GLU A 3 -15.26 -4.02 8.24
N LEU A 4 -15.77 -3.16 7.35
CA LEU A 4 -15.05 -1.94 6.93
C LEU A 4 -14.68 -1.04 8.12
N GLU A 5 -15.52 -1.00 9.16
CA GLU A 5 -15.22 -0.20 10.35
C GLU A 5 -14.04 -0.75 11.15
N ASP A 6 -13.82 -2.07 11.15
CA ASP A 6 -12.64 -2.67 11.79
C ASP A 6 -11.35 -2.22 11.10
N VAL A 7 -11.35 -2.16 9.76
CA VAL A 7 -10.24 -1.64 8.95
C VAL A 7 -9.99 -0.16 9.25
N ARG A 8 -11.04 0.66 9.32
CA ARG A 8 -10.93 2.08 9.67
C ARG A 8 -10.41 2.26 11.10
N ALA A 9 -10.86 1.44 12.05
CA ALA A 9 -10.37 1.44 13.42
C ALA A 9 -8.89 1.04 13.49
N ALA A 10 -8.46 0.03 12.73
CA ALA A 10 -7.05 -0.35 12.63
C ALA A 10 -6.19 0.78 12.04
N ALA A 11 -6.66 1.44 10.97
CA ALA A 11 -5.96 2.59 10.37
C ALA A 11 -5.76 3.74 11.36
N ARG A 12 -6.75 4.02 12.23
CA ARG A 12 -6.62 5.01 13.31
C ARG A 12 -5.55 4.60 14.33
N ARG A 13 -5.52 3.33 14.75
CA ARG A 13 -4.53 2.81 15.71
C ARG A 13 -3.10 2.85 15.18
N LEU A 14 -2.93 2.64 13.87
CA LEU A 14 -1.62 2.61 13.22
C LEU A 14 -1.10 4.00 12.81
N ALA A 15 -1.87 5.08 13.00
CA ALA A 15 -1.46 6.43 12.63
C ALA A 15 -0.18 6.86 13.39
N GLY A 16 0.85 7.29 12.65
CA GLY A 16 2.17 7.63 13.20
C GLY A 16 3.08 6.42 13.51
N VAL A 17 2.52 5.20 13.48
CA VAL A 17 3.25 3.95 13.69
C VAL A 17 3.57 3.28 12.35
N ALA A 18 2.61 3.13 11.45
CA ALA A 18 2.87 2.61 10.12
C ALA A 18 3.28 3.75 9.17
N HIS A 19 4.24 3.48 8.29
CA HIS A 19 4.55 4.38 7.18
C HIS A 19 3.40 4.39 6.17
N ARG A 20 3.06 5.57 5.67
CA ARG A 20 2.26 5.69 4.44
C ARG A 20 3.18 5.48 3.25
N THR A 21 3.41 4.21 2.93
CA THR A 21 4.23 3.77 1.80
C THR A 21 3.69 4.36 0.48
N PRO A 22 4.56 4.72 -0.47
CA PRO A 22 4.14 5.34 -1.72
C PRO A 22 3.42 4.36 -2.64
N ALA A 23 2.56 4.91 -3.49
CA ALA A 23 2.05 4.26 -4.69
C ALA A 23 2.96 4.66 -5.86
N ILE A 24 3.78 3.74 -6.34
CA ILE A 24 4.80 3.98 -7.36
C ILE A 24 4.29 3.50 -8.71
N THR A 25 4.50 4.29 -9.77
CA THR A 25 4.21 3.87 -11.15
C THR A 25 5.48 3.41 -11.85
N SER A 26 5.35 2.51 -12.81
CA SER A 26 6.48 2.06 -13.64
C SER A 26 6.07 1.96 -15.10
N ARG A 27 6.76 2.71 -15.96
CA ARG A 27 6.53 2.68 -17.42
C ARG A 27 6.81 1.30 -17.99
N THR A 28 7.93 0.68 -17.60
CA THR A 28 8.32 -0.65 -18.08
C THR A 28 7.29 -1.71 -17.68
N LEU A 29 6.83 -1.70 -16.43
CA LEU A 29 5.81 -2.66 -15.98
C LEU A 29 4.47 -2.42 -16.67
N SER A 30 4.06 -1.16 -16.80
CA SER A 30 2.81 -0.84 -17.46
C SER A 30 2.81 -1.27 -18.93
N ALA A 31 3.91 -1.05 -19.65
CA ALA A 31 4.07 -1.50 -21.03
C ALA A 31 4.01 -3.04 -21.14
N ARG A 32 4.68 -3.76 -20.23
CA ARG A 32 4.66 -5.24 -20.21
C ARG A 32 3.30 -5.81 -19.84
N ALA A 33 2.54 -5.14 -18.98
CA ALA A 33 1.20 -5.56 -18.56
C ALA A 33 0.09 -5.08 -19.51
N GLY A 34 0.41 -4.27 -20.52
CA GLY A 34 -0.57 -3.66 -21.43
C GLY A 34 -1.58 -2.74 -20.74
N SER A 35 -1.27 -2.27 -19.52
CA SER A 35 -2.19 -1.49 -18.67
C SER A 35 -1.41 -0.67 -17.65
N ALA A 36 -2.05 0.33 -17.04
CA ALA A 36 -1.41 1.13 -16.00
C ALA A 36 -1.17 0.29 -14.75
N VAL A 37 0.10 0.16 -14.32
CA VAL A 37 0.49 -0.56 -13.12
C VAL A 37 0.91 0.41 -12.03
N VAL A 38 0.29 0.25 -10.86
CA VAL A 38 0.64 0.97 -9.62
C VAL A 38 1.11 -0.05 -8.59
N LEU A 39 2.30 0.16 -8.04
CA LEU A 39 2.90 -0.66 -6.99
C LEU A 39 2.71 0.03 -5.65
N LYS A 40 2.04 -0.63 -4.71
CA LYS A 40 2.02 -0.21 -3.31
C LYS A 40 3.29 -0.72 -2.63
N ALA A 41 4.23 0.17 -2.33
CA ALA A 41 5.59 -0.21 -1.94
C ALA A 41 5.72 -0.60 -0.45
N GLU A 42 5.04 -1.67 0.00
CA GLU A 42 5.12 -2.16 1.39
C GLU A 42 6.50 -2.69 1.79
N LEU A 43 7.39 -2.99 0.83
CA LEU A 43 8.80 -3.27 1.14
C LEU A 43 9.52 -2.09 1.84
N LEU A 44 8.94 -0.88 1.77
CA LEU A 44 9.41 0.33 2.46
C LEU A 44 8.71 0.58 3.80
N GLN A 45 7.85 -0.34 4.24
CA GLN A 45 7.24 -0.30 5.55
C GLN A 45 8.30 -0.51 6.64
N ARG A 46 7.96 -0.15 7.88
CA ARG A 46 8.75 -0.58 9.04
C ARG A 46 8.94 -2.09 9.00
N THR A 47 10.11 -2.55 9.44
CA THR A 47 10.50 -3.97 9.46
C THR A 47 10.56 -4.69 8.10
N GLY A 48 10.26 -4.02 6.98
CA GLY A 48 10.40 -4.56 5.63
C GLY A 48 9.19 -5.30 5.07
N SER A 49 8.09 -5.40 5.85
CA SER A 49 6.81 -6.00 5.43
C SER A 49 5.66 -5.55 6.33
#